data_AF-A0A060CIK4-F1
#
_entry.id   AF-A0A060CIK4-F1
#
_cell.length_a   1.000
_cell.length_b   1.000
_cell.length_c   1.000
_cell.angle_alpha   90.00
_cell.angle_beta   90.00
_cell.angle_gamma   90.00
#
_symmetry.space_group_name_H-M   'P 1'
#
loop_
_entity.id
_entity.type
_entity.pdbx_description
1 polymer ?
#
loop_
_entity_poly.entity_id
_entity_poly.type
_entity_poly.pdbx_seq_one_letter_code
_entity_poly.pdbx_strand_id
1 'polypeptide(L)'
;MISTTMHLAPGAPIMKSYDLVSWEIVGYVYDRLGVGDVSSLRNGQNGYGNGQWASSLRYHDGTFYVVFNTNDLGGSFLFRTDDVEHGTWERTPLGRGLHDPSLFFDDADGGTPYIFYGSGATSAVRLNDDLTAIEED
;
A
#
# COMPACT_ATOMS: atom_id res chain seq x y z
N MET A 1 9.99 3.67 -7.30
CA MET A 1 8.83 4.60 -7.19
C MET A 1 7.55 3.80 -7.25
N ILE A 2 6.50 4.23 -6.56
CA ILE A 2 5.14 3.67 -6.64
C ILE A 2 4.16 4.76 -7.08
N SER A 3 3.04 4.42 -7.72
CA SER A 3 2.00 5.38 -8.08
C SER A 3 0.58 4.88 -7.80
N THR A 4 -0.38 5.81 -7.84
CA THR A 4 -1.80 5.56 -7.62
C THR A 4 -2.51 5.26 -8.93
N THR A 5 -3.28 4.17 -8.95
CA THR A 5 -4.06 3.74 -10.12
C THR A 5 -5.54 3.54 -9.83
N MET A 6 -6.00 3.78 -8.59
CA MET A 6 -7.41 3.72 -8.22
C MET A 6 -8.03 2.36 -8.55
N HIS A 7 -8.93 2.33 -9.53
CA HIS A 7 -9.77 1.19 -9.92
C HIS A 7 -9.15 0.31 -11.00
N LEU A 8 -7.93 0.62 -11.46
CA LEU A 8 -7.23 -0.20 -12.45
C LEU A 8 -6.71 -1.50 -11.80
N ALA A 9 -6.70 -2.55 -12.61
CA ALA A 9 -6.23 -3.89 -12.25
C ALA A 9 -5.44 -4.47 -13.45
N PRO A 10 -4.16 -4.87 -13.28
CA PRO A 10 -3.35 -4.76 -12.07
C PRO A 10 -3.11 -3.29 -11.66
N GLY A 11 -2.75 -3.06 -10.40
CA GLY A 11 -2.62 -1.69 -9.87
C GLY A 11 -1.46 -1.52 -8.89
N ALA A 12 -1.25 -0.27 -8.48
CA ALA A 12 -0.06 0.17 -7.74
C ALA A 12 1.26 -0.19 -8.48
N PRO A 13 1.55 0.44 -9.63
CA PRO A 13 2.73 0.15 -10.42
C PRO A 13 4.01 0.53 -9.66
N ILE A 14 4.98 -0.39 -9.68
CA ILE A 14 6.35 -0.14 -9.25
C ILE A 14 7.18 0.26 -10.47
N MET A 15 7.89 1.37 -10.34
CA MET A 15 8.79 1.90 -11.35
C MET A 15 10.22 1.97 -10.83
N LYS A 16 11.18 1.65 -11.71
CA LYS A 16 12.62 1.66 -11.43
C LYS A 16 13.33 2.70 -12.29
N SER A 17 14.34 3.32 -11.73
CA SER A 17 15.22 4.27 -12.41
C SER A 17 16.58 4.28 -11.73
N TYR A 18 17.62 4.53 -12.53
CA TYR A 18 19.00 4.71 -12.07
C TYR A 18 19.45 6.18 -12.07
N ASP A 19 18.67 7.07 -12.69
CA ASP A 19 19.01 8.48 -12.92
C ASP A 19 17.91 9.46 -12.43
N LEU A 20 16.80 8.92 -11.89
CA LEU A 20 15.59 9.65 -11.51
C LEU A 20 14.84 10.35 -12.66
N VAL A 21 15.24 10.10 -13.91
CA VAL A 21 14.66 10.72 -15.12
C VAL A 21 14.03 9.67 -16.03
N SER A 22 14.78 8.61 -16.34
CA SER A 22 14.37 7.49 -17.18
C SER A 22 13.76 6.42 -16.27
N TRP A 23 12.46 6.17 -16.43
CA TRP A 23 11.72 5.22 -15.59
C TRP A 23 11.08 4.11 -16.43
N GLU A 24 11.11 2.89 -15.90
CA GLU A 24 10.38 1.74 -16.45
C GLU A 24 9.48 1.11 -15.38
N ILE A 25 8.33 0.57 -15.79
CA ILE A 25 7.48 -0.22 -14.90
C ILE A 25 8.08 -1.62 -14.78
N VAL A 26 8.38 -2.05 -13.56
CA VAL A 26 8.98 -3.36 -13.27
C VAL A 26 7.98 -4.35 -12.68
N GLY A 27 6.85 -3.88 -12.15
CA GLY A 27 5.83 -4.74 -11.56
C GLY A 27 4.62 -3.99 -11.04
N TYR A 28 3.67 -4.73 -10.49
CA TYR A 28 2.46 -4.21 -9.85
C TYR A 28 2.28 -4.91 -8.49
N VAL A 29 1.81 -4.17 -7.48
CA VAL A 29 1.66 -4.71 -6.12
C VAL A 29 0.52 -5.73 -6.03
N TYR A 30 -0.48 -5.63 -6.90
CA TYR A 30 -1.59 -6.58 -6.93
C TYR A 30 -2.15 -6.77 -8.34
N ASP A 31 -2.66 -7.98 -8.61
CA ASP A 31 -3.47 -8.26 -9.79
C ASP A 31 -4.90 -7.72 -9.63
N ARG A 32 -5.52 -8.00 -8.47
CA ARG A 32 -6.89 -7.61 -8.14
C ARG A 32 -7.00 -7.36 -6.64
N LEU A 33 -7.52 -6.21 -6.22
CA LEU A 33 -7.79 -5.93 -4.81
C LEU A 33 -9.01 -6.68 -4.26
N GLY A 34 -9.99 -6.95 -5.11
CA GLY A 34 -11.22 -7.64 -4.72
C GLY A 34 -11.93 -8.27 -5.91
N VAL A 35 -12.79 -9.25 -5.63
CA VAL A 35 -13.62 -9.93 -6.63
C VAL A 35 -15.09 -9.69 -6.26
N GLY A 36 -15.79 -8.93 -7.09
CA GLY A 36 -17.21 -8.62 -6.90
C GLY A 36 -17.75 -7.78 -8.05
N ASP A 37 -19.01 -7.35 -7.92
CA ASP A 37 -19.69 -6.60 -8.98
C ASP A 37 -19.02 -5.24 -9.26
N VAL A 38 -18.66 -4.50 -8.21
CA VAL A 38 -17.95 -3.21 -8.29
C VAL A 38 -16.62 -3.34 -9.06
N SER A 39 -15.80 -4.34 -8.71
CA SER A 39 -14.48 -4.54 -9.33
C SER A 39 -14.55 -5.20 -10.73
N SER A 40 -15.69 -5.79 -11.08
CA SER A 40 -15.89 -6.49 -12.36
C SER A 40 -16.81 -5.75 -13.33
N LEU A 41 -17.25 -4.53 -12.99
CA LEU A 41 -18.21 -3.72 -13.77
C LEU A 41 -19.51 -4.49 -14.08
N ARG A 42 -20.02 -5.26 -13.11
CA ARG A 42 -21.25 -6.07 -13.27
C ARG A 42 -22.44 -5.42 -12.59
N ASN A 43 -23.63 -5.77 -13.06
CA ASN A 43 -24.90 -5.34 -12.46
C ASN A 43 -25.03 -3.81 -12.33
N GLY A 44 -24.41 -3.05 -13.24
CA GLY A 44 -24.41 -1.59 -13.21
C GLY A 44 -23.53 -0.95 -12.13
N GLN A 45 -22.77 -1.74 -11.36
CA GLN A 45 -21.86 -1.25 -10.32
C GLN A 45 -20.48 -0.94 -10.90
N ASN A 46 -19.76 0.01 -10.30
CA ASN A 46 -18.41 0.39 -10.70
C ASN A 46 -17.61 0.94 -9.51
N GLY A 47 -16.28 0.86 -9.61
CA GLY A 47 -15.35 1.42 -8.63
C GLY A 47 -14.68 2.71 -9.10
N TYR A 48 -15.20 3.43 -10.10
CA TYR A 48 -14.52 4.62 -10.64
C TYR A 48 -14.19 5.64 -9.54
N GLY A 49 -12.94 6.10 -9.49
CA GLY A 49 -12.42 6.99 -8.44
C GLY A 49 -12.15 6.33 -7.07
N ASN A 50 -12.47 5.04 -6.89
CA ASN A 50 -12.18 4.25 -5.69
C ASN A 50 -11.03 3.27 -5.93
N GLY A 51 -10.85 2.25 -5.08
CA GLY A 51 -9.71 1.34 -5.10
C GLY A 51 -8.50 1.90 -4.36
N GLN A 52 -7.29 1.61 -4.84
CA GLN A 52 -6.04 2.01 -4.20
C GLN A 52 -5.80 3.51 -4.35
N TRP A 53 -5.68 4.22 -3.22
CA TRP A 53 -5.33 5.64 -3.13
C TRP A 53 -3.84 5.83 -2.82
N ALA A 54 -3.44 7.01 -2.33
CA ALA A 54 -2.04 7.34 -2.06
C ALA A 54 -1.32 6.23 -1.29
N SER A 55 -0.10 5.94 -1.72
CA SER A 55 0.69 4.82 -1.21
C SER A 55 2.02 5.28 -0.67
N SER A 56 2.50 4.57 0.35
CA SER A 56 3.89 4.64 0.80
C SER A 56 4.62 3.36 0.43
N LEU A 57 5.84 3.50 -0.07
CA LEU A 57 6.77 2.41 -0.38
C LEU A 57 8.04 2.61 0.48
N ARG A 58 8.44 1.56 1.19
CA ARG A 58 9.66 1.52 2.01
C ARG A 58 10.42 0.22 1.77
N TYR A 59 11.72 0.27 1.97
CA TYR A 59 12.58 -0.91 2.03
C TYR A 59 13.24 -0.91 3.40
N HIS A 60 13.16 -2.04 4.11
CA HIS A 60 13.73 -2.22 5.44
C HIS A 60 14.10 -3.70 5.61
N ASP A 61 15.31 -3.97 6.09
CA ASP A 61 15.81 -5.32 6.41
C ASP A 61 15.52 -6.41 5.35
N GLY A 62 15.87 -6.11 4.09
CA GLY A 62 15.72 -7.09 3.00
C GLY A 62 14.32 -7.16 2.39
N THR A 63 13.35 -6.42 2.93
CA THR A 63 11.94 -6.52 2.53
C THR A 63 11.42 -5.16 2.04
N PHE A 64 10.66 -5.19 0.96
CA PHE A 64 9.88 -4.06 0.47
C PHE A 64 8.49 -4.07 1.07
N TYR A 65 8.03 -2.91 1.52
CA TYR A 65 6.72 -2.71 2.13
C TYR A 65 5.95 -1.63 1.38
N VAL A 66 4.69 -1.91 1.09
CA VAL A 66 3.75 -0.94 0.52
C VAL A 66 2.54 -0.82 1.43
N VAL A 67 2.15 0.39 1.79
CA VAL A 67 0.88 0.65 2.50
C VAL A 67 0.03 1.64 1.72
N PHE A 68 -1.25 1.36 1.61
CA PHE A 68 -2.23 2.30 1.07
C PHE A 68 -3.62 2.08 1.65
N ASN A 69 -4.44 3.13 1.60
CA ASN A 69 -5.86 3.05 1.89
C ASN A 69 -6.67 2.70 0.63
N THR A 70 -7.78 1.99 0.83
CA THR A 70 -8.84 1.83 -0.16
C THR A 70 -10.12 2.49 0.35
N ASN A 71 -10.83 3.19 -0.53
CA ASN A 71 -12.06 3.89 -0.14
C ASN A 71 -13.31 3.00 -0.22
N ASP A 72 -13.20 1.81 -0.81
CA ASP A 72 -14.31 0.90 -1.11
C ASP A 72 -14.10 -0.54 -0.64
N LEU A 73 -12.91 -0.89 -0.09
CA LEU A 73 -12.57 -2.26 0.30
C LEU A 73 -12.24 -2.41 1.79
N GLY A 74 -12.83 -1.56 2.64
CA GLY A 74 -12.79 -1.73 4.09
C GLY A 74 -11.55 -1.14 4.78
N GLY A 75 -10.75 -0.35 4.08
CA GLY A 75 -9.68 0.45 4.68
C GLY A 75 -8.30 0.15 4.10
N SER A 76 -7.29 0.11 4.97
CA SER A 76 -5.89 0.05 4.59
C SER A 76 -5.32 -1.36 4.57
N PHE A 77 -4.36 -1.55 3.67
CA PHE A 77 -3.64 -2.79 3.49
C PHE A 77 -2.14 -2.52 3.50
N LEU A 78 -1.40 -3.41 4.16
CA LEU A 78 0.05 -3.50 4.08
C LEU A 78 0.40 -4.68 3.16
N PHE A 79 1.31 -4.44 2.22
CA PHE A 79 1.85 -5.44 1.31
C PHE A 79 3.35 -5.58 1.56
N ARG A 80 3.88 -6.80 1.48
CA ARG A 80 5.32 -7.04 1.58
C ARG A 80 5.84 -8.05 0.56
N THR A 81 7.08 -7.87 0.13
CA THR A 81 7.80 -8.81 -0.75
C THR A 81 9.32 -8.66 -0.56
N ASP A 82 10.09 -9.71 -0.81
CA ASP A 82 11.56 -9.69 -0.83
C ASP A 82 12.15 -9.40 -2.23
N ASP A 83 11.34 -9.52 -3.29
CA ASP A 83 11.71 -9.17 -4.66
C ASP A 83 10.65 -8.24 -5.28
N VAL A 84 10.98 -6.96 -5.38
CA VAL A 84 10.06 -5.92 -5.90
C VAL A 84 9.85 -6.00 -7.42
N GLU A 85 10.70 -6.72 -8.15
CA GLU A 85 10.66 -6.83 -9.62
C GLU A 85 9.97 -8.13 -10.08
N HIS A 86 10.17 -9.24 -9.36
CA HIS A 86 9.65 -10.56 -9.77
C HIS A 86 8.92 -11.33 -8.65
N GLY A 87 8.94 -10.79 -7.43
CA GLY A 87 8.33 -11.42 -6.27
C GLY A 87 6.81 -11.30 -6.23
N THR A 88 6.20 -12.10 -5.37
CA THR A 88 4.78 -11.98 -5.03
C THR A 88 4.62 -11.11 -3.79
N TRP A 89 3.56 -10.30 -3.77
CA TRP A 89 3.22 -9.48 -2.62
C TRP A 89 2.27 -10.22 -1.69
N GLU A 90 2.67 -10.41 -0.44
CA GLU A 90 1.76 -10.84 0.63
C GLU A 90 0.94 -9.64 1.10
N ARG A 91 -0.37 -9.83 1.32
CA ARG A 91 -1.30 -8.76 1.71
C ARG A 91 -1.85 -8.98 3.12
N THR A 92 -1.74 -7.95 3.95
CA THR A 92 -2.26 -7.88 5.32
C THR A 92 -3.28 -6.74 5.44
N PRO A 93 -4.55 -7.00 5.81
CA PRO A 93 -5.51 -5.95 6.14
C PRO A 93 -5.20 -5.32 7.51
N LEU A 94 -5.21 -3.99 7.61
CA LEU A 94 -4.93 -3.26 8.87
C LEU A 94 -6.20 -3.00 9.70
N GLY A 95 -7.35 -3.54 9.30
CA GLY A 95 -8.60 -3.51 10.06
C GLY A 95 -9.35 -2.17 10.06
N ARG A 96 -8.73 -1.08 9.59
CA ARG A 96 -9.36 0.24 9.45
C ARG A 96 -8.73 1.08 8.35
N GLY A 97 -9.34 2.22 8.07
CA GLY A 97 -8.80 3.20 7.13
C GLY A 97 -7.71 4.08 7.75
N LEU A 98 -6.57 4.20 7.07
CA LEU A 98 -5.47 5.11 7.35
C LEU A 98 -5.26 5.98 6.10
N HIS A 99 -6.03 7.06 5.99
CA HIS A 99 -6.03 7.92 4.80
C HIS A 99 -4.63 8.53 4.55
N ASP A 100 -4.15 8.47 3.31
CA ASP A 100 -2.81 8.92 2.88
C ASP A 100 -1.67 8.45 3.81
N PRO A 101 -1.46 7.13 3.93
CA PRO A 101 -0.52 6.56 4.89
C PRO A 101 0.94 6.75 4.44
N SER A 102 1.81 6.95 5.41
CA SER A 102 3.27 6.95 5.29
C SER A 102 3.88 6.02 6.31
N LEU A 103 4.27 4.82 5.85
CA LEU A 103 5.10 3.89 6.64
C LEU A 103 6.49 4.48 6.89
N PHE A 104 6.97 4.32 8.12
CA PHE A 104 8.29 4.71 8.59
C PHE A 104 8.80 3.66 9.58
N PHE A 105 10.06 3.29 9.46
CA PHE A 105 10.76 2.45 10.43
C PHE A 105 11.73 3.36 11.18
N ASP A 106 11.60 3.47 12.50
CA ASP A 106 12.46 4.33 13.30
C ASP A 106 13.77 3.63 13.65
N ASP A 107 14.83 3.90 12.91
CA ASP A 107 16.14 3.29 13.17
C ASP A 107 16.71 3.71 14.54
N ALA A 108 16.23 4.81 15.15
CA ALA A 108 16.71 5.26 16.45
C ALA A 108 16.21 4.37 17.60
N ASP A 109 15.12 3.62 17.40
CA ASP A 109 14.54 2.72 18.40
C ASP A 109 14.62 1.24 18.00
N GLY A 110 15.47 0.90 17.03
CA GLY A 110 15.69 -0.47 16.58
C GLY A 110 14.76 -0.93 15.46
N GLY A 111 14.14 0.01 14.74
CA GLY A 111 13.32 -0.27 13.55
C GLY A 111 11.83 -0.33 13.84
N THR A 112 11.33 0.35 14.87
CA THR A 112 9.91 0.29 15.22
C THR A 112 9.05 0.83 14.06
N PRO A 113 8.04 0.07 13.61
CA PRO A 113 7.20 0.46 12.49
C PRO A 113 6.07 1.40 12.91
N TYR A 114 6.04 2.58 12.29
CA TYR A 114 4.97 3.58 12.42
C TYR A 114 4.29 3.85 11.08
N ILE A 115 2.98 4.09 11.12
CA ILE A 115 2.25 4.67 9.98
C ILE A 115 1.72 6.03 10.40
N PHE A 116 2.23 7.09 9.75
CA PHE A 116 1.63 8.42 9.80
C PHE A 116 0.51 8.50 8.78
N TYR A 117 -0.62 9.13 9.11
CA TYR A 117 -1.77 9.20 8.20
C TYR A 117 -2.66 10.40 8.55
N GLY A 118 -3.56 10.75 7.64
CA GLY A 118 -4.61 11.74 7.86
C GLY A 118 -4.85 12.67 6.68
N SER A 119 -5.84 13.54 6.83
CA SER A 119 -6.15 14.64 5.92
C SER A 119 -6.58 15.84 6.75
N GLY A 120 -5.84 16.95 6.67
CA GLY A 120 -6.00 18.12 7.52
C GLY A 120 -5.29 18.00 8.88
N ALA A 121 -5.67 17.00 9.69
CA ALA A 121 -4.94 16.62 10.90
C ALA A 121 -4.13 15.34 10.64
N THR A 122 -2.98 15.22 11.29
CA THR A 122 -2.10 14.05 11.18
C THR A 122 -2.12 13.25 12.47
N SER A 123 -2.23 11.93 12.33
CA SER A 123 -2.14 10.94 13.38
C SER A 123 -1.03 9.95 13.06
N ALA A 124 -0.65 9.15 14.05
CA ALA A 124 0.28 8.05 13.87
C ALA A 124 -0.29 6.79 14.53
N VAL A 125 0.08 5.63 14.04
CA VAL A 125 -0.09 4.35 14.73
C VAL A 125 1.25 3.64 14.77
N ARG A 126 1.44 2.81 15.80
CA ARG A 126 2.50 1.81 15.85
C ARG A 126 1.96 0.46 15.41
N LEU A 127 2.70 -0.25 14.58
CA LEU A 127 2.40 -1.64 14.25
C LEU A 127 3.12 -2.58 15.22
N ASN A 128 2.60 -3.79 15.38
CA ASN A 128 3.33 -4.86 16.06
C ASN A 128 4.59 -5.27 15.26
N ASP A 129 5.51 -5.96 15.93
CA ASP A 129 6.82 -6.35 15.37
C ASP A 129 6.74 -7.16 14.07
N ASP A 130 5.66 -7.95 13.89
CA ASP A 130 5.43 -8.75 12.68
C ASP A 130 4.73 -7.96 11.54
N LEU A 131 4.40 -6.69 11.76
CA LEU A 131 3.66 -5.81 10.84
C LEU A 131 2.32 -6.38 10.36
N THR A 132 1.63 -7.09 11.25
CA THR A 132 0.35 -7.77 10.98
C THR A 132 -0.85 -7.04 11.56
N ALA A 133 -0.65 -6.16 12.54
CA ALA A 133 -1.72 -5.42 13.22
C ALA A 133 -1.23 -4.09 13.79
N ILE A 134 -2.18 -3.18 14.02
CA ILE A 134 -1.97 -1.95 14.79
C ILE A 134 -1.94 -2.31 16.28
N GLU A 135 -0.89 -1.89 16.99
CA GLU A 135 -0.70 -2.13 18.42
C GLU A 135 -1.13 -0.92 19.27
N GLU A 136 -0.80 0.28 18.81
CA GLU A 136 -1.05 1.54 19.54
C GLU A 136 -1.52 2.66 18.61
N ASP A 137 -2.38 3.53 19.16
CA ASP A 137 -2.99 4.72 18.53
C ASP A 137 -2.56 6.02 19.22
#